data_AF-A0A9C9ESY0-F1
#
_entry.id   AF-A0A9C9ESY0-F1
#
_cell.length_a   1.000
_cell.length_b   1.000
_cell.length_c   1.000
_cell.angle_alpha   90.00
_cell.angle_beta   90.00
_cell.angle_gamma   90.00
#
_symmetry.space_group_name_H-M   'P 1'
#
loop_
_entity.id
_entity.type
_entity.pdbx_description
1 polymer ?
#
loop_
_entity_poly.entity_id
_entity_poly.type
_entity_poly.pdbx_seq_one_letter_code
_entity_poly.pdbx_strand_id
1 'polypeptide(L)' 'DKRHPLSDQEIARRLKEEGFLVARRTVAKYRDQLGLLPARMRKEY' A
#
# COMPACT_ATOMS: atom_id res chain seq x y z
N ASP A 1 6.88 -5.95 6.97
CA ASP A 1 8.18 -5.46 7.43
C ASP A 1 8.06 -3.99 7.79
N LYS A 2 8.22 -3.61 9.07
CA LYS A 2 8.12 -2.19 9.48
C LYS A 2 9.28 -1.34 8.94
N ARG A 3 10.40 -1.96 8.57
CA ARG A 3 11.60 -1.28 8.06
C ARG A 3 11.51 -0.99 6.55
N HIS A 4 10.70 -1.77 5.83
CA HIS A 4 10.42 -1.56 4.41
C HIS A 4 8.91 -1.48 4.14
N PRO A 5 8.27 -0.37 4.52
CA PRO A 5 6.85 -0.17 4.23
C PRO A 5 6.65 -0.06 2.71
N LEU A 6 5.74 -0.87 2.18
CA LEU A 6 5.45 -0.91 0.75
C LEU A 6 4.66 0.32 0.33
N SER A 7 5.07 0.95 -0.77
CA SER A 7 4.29 2.01 -1.40
C SER A 7 2.97 1.48 -1.94
N ASP A 8 1.98 2.36 -2.01
CA ASP A 8 0.67 2.15 -2.65
C ASP A 8 0.80 1.54 -4.05
N GLN A 9 1.86 1.94 -4.75
CA GLN A 9 2.16 1.51 -6.10
C GLN A 9 2.71 0.08 -6.12
N GLU A 10 3.57 -0.29 -5.16
CA GLU A 10 4.03 -1.66 -4.96
C GLU A 10 2.88 -2.60 -4.65
N ILE A 11 1.98 -2.17 -3.75
CA ILE A 11 0.82 -2.95 -3.33
C ILE A 11 -0.11 -3.18 -4.52
N ALA A 12 -0.39 -2.14 -5.31
CA ALA A 12 -1.18 -2.26 -6.53
C ALA A 12 -0.52 -3.21 -7.55
N ARG A 13 0.82 -3.19 -7.67
CA ARG A 13 1.56 -4.08 -8.58
C ARG A 13 1.46 -5.54 -8.15
N ARG A 14 1.66 -5.84 -6.86
CA ARG A 14 1.54 -7.20 -6.31
C ARG A 14 0.12 -7.74 -6.42
N LEU A 15 -0.87 -6.91 -6.12
CA LEU A 15 -2.28 -7.29 -6.30
C LEU A 15 -2.60 -7.58 -7.77
N LYS A 16 -2.02 -6.82 -8.70
CA LYS A 16 -2.15 -7.11 -10.13
C LYS A 16 -1.48 -8.43 -10.52
N GLU A 17 -0.31 -8.74 -9.96
CA GLU A 17 0.38 -10.03 -10.14
C GLU A 17 -0.45 -11.21 -9.61
N GLU A 18 -1.21 -11.00 -8.52
CA GLU A 18 -2.16 -11.98 -7.96
C GLU A 18 -3.49 -12.08 -8.73
N GLY A 19 -3.70 -11.26 -9.77
CA GLY A 19 -4.90 -11.26 -10.61
C GLY A 19 -5.95 -10.20 -10.21
N PHE A 20 -5.69 -9.39 -9.20
CA PHE A 20 -6.56 -8.28 -8.80
C PHE A 20 -6.18 -6.98 -9.53
N LEU A 21 -7.00 -6.57 -10.49
CA LEU A 21 -6.86 -5.29 -11.19
C LEU A 21 -7.29 -4.11 -10.30
N VAL A 22 -6.40 -3.70 -9.40
CA VAL A 22 -6.61 -2.53 -8.53
C VAL A 22 -5.71 -1.36 -8.92
N ALA A 23 -6.29 -0.16 -8.97
CA ALA A 23 -5.55 1.06 -9.20
C ALA A 23 -4.93 1.60 -7.90
N ARG A 24 -3.84 2.35 -8.02
CA ARG A 24 -3.14 3.00 -6.88
C ARG A 24 -4.08 3.84 -6.01
N ARG A 25 -5.08 4.53 -6.61
CA ARG A 25 -6.09 5.30 -5.87
C ARG A 25 -7.01 4.43 -5.02
N THR A 26 -7.38 3.25 -5.51
CA THR A 26 -8.20 2.28 -4.76
C THR A 26 -7.43 1.77 -3.55
N VAL A 27 -6.15 1.44 -3.74
CA VAL A 27 -5.26 1.03 -2.64
C VAL A 27 -5.07 2.15 -1.60
N ALA A 28 -5.00 3.42 -2.03
CA ALA A 28 -4.97 4.56 -1.12
C ALA A 28 -6.27 4.68 -0.30
N LYS A 29 -7.43 4.56 -0.95
CA LYS A 29 -8.73 4.56 -0.26
C LYS A 29 -8.83 3.46 0.80
N TYR A 30 -8.46 2.22 0.44
CA TYR A 30 -8.47 1.10 1.38
C TYR A 30 -7.50 1.30 2.52
N ARG A 31 -6.35 1.92 2.27
CA ARG A 31 -5.38 2.23 3.33
C ARG A 31 -5.92 3.28 4.31
N ASP A 32 -6.56 4.33 3.81
CA ASP A 32 -7.18 5.35 4.65
C ASP A 32 -8.33 4.76 5.48
N GLN A 33 -9.16 3.90 4.87
CA GLN A 33 -10.23 3.18 5.58
C GLN A 33 -9.71 2.24 6.67
N LEU A 34 -8.54 1.63 6.47
CA LEU A 34 -7.87 0.80 7.47
C LEU A 34 -7.14 1.63 8.55
N GLY A 35 -7.25 2.97 8.54
CA GLY A 35 -6.58 3.85 9.51
C GLY A 35 -5.05 3.82 9.40
N LEU A 36 -4.55 3.40 8.26
CA LEU A 36 -3.20 2.91 8.07
C LEU A 36 -2.36 4.06 7.47
N LEU A 37 -1.52 4.72 8.27
CA LEU A 37 -0.71 5.88 7.81
C LEU A 37 0.14 5.57 6.55
N PRO A 38 0.44 6.55 5.68
CA PRO A 38 1.22 6.29 4.46
C PRO A 38 2.56 5.61 4.77
N ALA A 39 3.06 4.80 3.84
CA ALA A 39 4.32 4.06 3.98
C ALA A 39 5.48 4.96 4.47
N ARG A 40 5.50 6.21 4.01
CA ARG A 40 6.49 7.23 4.38
C ARG A 40 6.51 7.58 5.87
N MET A 41 5.38 7.47 6.58
CA MET A 41 5.29 7.71 8.03
C MET A 41 5.54 6.46 8.88
N ARG A 42 5.55 5.26 8.29
CA ARG A 42 5.74 3.99 9.04
C ARG A 42 7.17 3.49 9.07
N LYS A 43 8.11 4.22 8.46
CA LYS A 43 9.52 3.87 8.49
C LYS A 43 10.08 4.22 9.88
N GLU A 44 10.11 3.25 10.78
CA GLU A 44 10.95 3.33 12.00
C GLU A 44 12.41 3.24 11.55
N TYR A 45 13.22 4.24 11.91
CA TYR A 45 14.68 4.24 11.72
C TYR A 45 15.37 3.28 12.69
#